data_AF-A1TX64-F1
#
_entry.id   AF-A1TX64-F1
#
_cell.length_a   1.000
_cell.length_b   1.000
_cell.length_c   1.000
_cell.angle_alpha   90.00
_cell.angle_beta   90.00
_cell.angle_gamma   90.00
#
_symmetry.space_group_name_H-M   'P 1'
#
loop_
_entity.id
_entity.type
_entity.pdbx_description
1 polymer ?
#
loop_
_entity_poly.entity_id
_entity_poly.type
_entity_poly.pdbx_seq_one_letter_code
_entity_poly.pdbx_strand_id
1 'polypeptide(L)'
;MDGYELRKRSESGALLCLTTYYVAELNGSMKHVVVYFHLTVFVAFLCVSGTATAGIVKQSTSGLCHPQASGWYDRTQNYTPFDTIEACLDAGGRLPKGISINSLGEAKKPAHAPSGTLSNYRRSAFGHGWDDANGDCRDSRAEALVASSTTQVRFASDRSCRVVTGRWISSFTGNVIQNASDIDIDHLVPLAWSWGRGASEWTDEKRLRFANDPVNLLPVEASLNRSTITI
;
A
#
# COMPACT_ATOMS: atom_id res chain seq x y z
N MET A 1 -6.72 63.73 -8.39
CA MET A 1 -5.41 64.22 -7.94
C MET A 1 -4.99 63.45 -6.71
N ASP A 2 -4.37 62.28 -6.73
CA ASP A 2 -4.20 61.24 -7.74
C ASP A 2 -4.07 59.93 -6.94
N GLY A 3 -4.70 58.87 -7.44
CA GLY A 3 -4.74 57.57 -6.79
C GLY A 3 -3.40 56.85 -6.91
N TYR A 4 -2.94 56.24 -5.82
CA TYR A 4 -1.78 55.34 -5.84
C TYR A 4 -2.28 53.89 -5.84
N GLU A 5 -1.96 53.20 -6.93
CA GLU A 5 -2.34 51.83 -7.26
C GLU A 5 -1.40 50.82 -6.56
N LEU A 6 -1.94 49.97 -5.69
CA LEU A 6 -1.20 48.83 -5.12
C LEU A 6 -1.36 47.61 -6.04
N ARG A 7 -0.37 47.33 -6.89
CA ARG A 7 -0.28 46.05 -7.61
C ARG A 7 0.20 44.95 -6.67
N LYS A 8 -0.64 43.93 -6.43
CA LYS A 8 -0.19 42.62 -5.93
C LYS A 8 0.49 41.87 -7.08
N ARG A 9 1.78 41.60 -6.95
CA ARG A 9 2.45 40.57 -7.75
C ARG A 9 2.34 39.24 -7.01
N SER A 10 1.63 38.30 -7.62
CA SER A 10 1.63 36.89 -7.24
C SER A 10 2.98 36.31 -7.66
N GLU A 11 3.83 35.94 -6.70
CA GLU A 11 5.01 35.14 -6.97
C GLU A 11 4.87 33.78 -6.31
N SER A 12 4.65 32.80 -7.18
CA SER A 12 4.62 31.38 -6.92
C SER A 12 6.05 30.90 -6.68
N GLY A 13 6.29 30.26 -5.53
CA GLY A 13 7.47 29.40 -5.31
C GLY A 13 8.77 30.13 -4.96
N ALA A 14 9.51 29.50 -4.05
CA ALA A 14 10.81 29.91 -3.49
C ALA A 14 10.76 31.02 -2.43
N LEU A 15 10.88 30.58 -1.18
CA LEU A 15 11.06 31.40 0.02
C LEU A 15 12.40 32.15 -0.06
N LEU A 16 12.40 33.40 -0.55
CA LEU A 16 13.54 34.30 -0.46
C LEU A 16 13.55 34.96 0.93
N CYS A 17 14.61 34.70 1.70
CA CYS A 17 14.88 35.36 2.98
C CYS A 17 15.28 36.82 2.70
N LEU A 18 14.33 37.75 2.82
CA LEU A 18 14.60 39.18 2.72
C LEU A 18 15.18 39.67 4.07
N THR A 19 16.48 39.96 4.11
CA THR A 19 17.07 40.72 5.22
C THR A 19 16.86 42.22 4.98
N THR A 20 15.95 42.80 5.75
CA THR A 20 15.79 44.26 5.84
C THR A 20 16.82 44.81 6.81
N TYR A 21 17.67 45.76 6.39
CA TYR A 21 18.57 46.51 7.28
C TYR A 21 18.07 47.94 7.43
N TYR A 22 18.04 48.45 8.66
CA TYR A 22 17.86 49.88 8.95
C TYR A 22 19.22 50.51 9.24
N VAL A 23 19.52 51.63 8.57
CA VAL A 23 20.66 52.51 8.88
C VAL A 23 20.12 53.69 9.68
N ALA A 24 20.67 53.93 10.86
CA ALA A 24 20.44 55.16 11.62
C ALA A 24 21.76 55.90 11.78
N GLU A 25 21.90 57.07 11.15
CA GLU A 25 22.95 58.04 11.44
C GLU A 25 22.52 58.91 12.63
N LEU A 26 23.36 59.01 13.66
CA LEU A 26 23.23 60.07 14.67
C LEU A 26 24.58 60.74 14.93
N ASN A 27 24.51 62.06 14.88
CA ASN A 27 25.58 63.04 14.91
C ASN A 27 26.57 62.91 16.07
N GLY A 28 27.86 62.83 15.71
CA GLY A 28 28.92 63.64 16.30
C GLY A 28 29.13 63.59 17.81
N SER A 29 29.77 62.53 18.31
CA SER A 29 30.77 62.66 19.38
C SER A 29 31.56 61.35 19.53
N MET A 30 32.87 61.41 19.28
CA MET A 30 33.82 60.30 19.40
C MET A 30 33.87 59.78 20.84
N LYS A 31 33.26 58.64 21.11
CA LYS A 31 33.62 57.80 22.27
C LYS A 31 33.53 56.34 21.86
N HIS A 32 34.71 55.75 21.68
CA HIS A 32 35.00 54.32 21.58
C HIS A 32 33.99 53.52 20.73
N VAL A 33 34.31 53.33 19.44
CA VAL A 33 33.68 52.27 18.64
C VAL A 33 34.12 50.93 19.22
N VAL A 34 33.40 50.45 20.23
CA VAL A 34 33.45 49.05 20.61
C VAL A 34 32.64 48.33 19.54
N VAL A 35 33.33 47.88 18.49
CA VAL A 35 32.77 46.91 17.56
C VAL A 35 32.55 45.64 18.36
N TYR A 36 31.38 45.52 18.99
CA TYR A 36 30.90 44.24 19.48
C TYR A 36 30.68 43.40 18.22
N PHE A 37 31.69 42.61 17.89
CA PHE A 37 31.57 41.50 16.98
C PHE A 37 30.61 40.52 17.67
N HIS A 38 29.31 40.78 17.55
CA HIS A 38 28.31 39.81 17.93
C HIS A 38 28.64 38.60 17.07
N LEU A 39 29.19 37.59 17.74
CA LEU A 39 29.34 36.24 17.23
C LEU A 39 27.93 35.73 16.97
N THR A 40 27.30 36.19 15.90
CA THR A 40 26.17 35.49 15.31
C THR A 40 26.78 34.22 14.78
N VAL A 41 26.74 33.18 15.60
CA VAL A 41 26.89 31.81 15.15
C VAL A 41 25.90 31.68 14.01
N PHE A 42 26.40 31.80 12.78
CA PHE A 42 25.71 31.32 11.59
C PHE A 42 25.62 29.82 11.82
N VAL A 43 24.58 29.39 12.53
CA VAL A 43 24.12 28.01 12.41
C VAL A 43 23.62 27.97 10.98
N ALA A 44 24.53 27.60 10.08
CA ALA A 44 24.15 27.09 8.78
C ALA A 44 23.25 25.90 9.10
N PHE A 45 21.95 26.17 9.19
CA PHE A 45 20.94 25.14 9.16
C PHE A 45 21.08 24.59 7.74
N LEU A 46 21.98 23.61 7.61
CA LEU A 46 22.05 22.72 6.47
C LEU A 46 20.66 22.12 6.41
N CYS A 47 19.80 22.75 5.60
CA CYS A 47 18.68 22.08 5.00
C CYS A 47 19.31 20.95 4.20
N VAL A 48 19.54 19.81 4.85
CA VAL A 48 19.72 18.54 4.16
C VAL A 48 18.37 18.30 3.51
N SER A 49 18.21 18.86 2.32
CA SER A 49 17.15 18.47 1.39
C SER A 49 17.40 16.99 1.13
N GLY A 50 16.74 16.13 1.91
CA GLY A 50 16.75 14.70 1.64
C GLY A 50 16.26 14.51 0.23
N THR A 51 17.15 14.10 -0.67
CA THR A 51 16.77 13.68 -2.01
C THR A 51 15.92 12.43 -1.83
N ALA A 52 14.59 12.59 -1.89
CA ALA A 52 13.70 11.46 -2.01
C ALA A 52 14.05 10.78 -3.35
N THR A 53 14.71 9.63 -3.28
CA THR A 53 14.97 8.83 -4.47
C THR A 53 13.63 8.39 -5.02
N ALA A 54 13.18 8.99 -6.13
CA ALA A 54 12.06 8.47 -6.89
C ALA A 54 12.47 7.07 -7.36
N GLY A 55 11.84 6.03 -6.79
CA GLY A 55 12.23 4.67 -7.12
C GLY A 55 11.84 4.30 -8.55
N ILE A 56 12.65 3.44 -9.15
CA ILE A 56 12.47 2.90 -10.50
C ILE A 56 11.04 2.40 -10.69
N VAL A 57 10.40 2.74 -11.81
CA VAL A 57 9.13 2.16 -12.25
C VAL A 57 9.42 0.87 -13.02
N LYS A 58 8.72 -0.21 -12.68
CA LYS A 58 8.91 -1.53 -13.32
C LYS A 58 7.82 -1.79 -14.34
N GLN A 59 8.16 -1.97 -15.61
CA GLN A 59 7.21 -2.43 -16.61
C GLN A 59 7.22 -3.97 -16.69
N SER A 60 6.09 -4.62 -16.44
CA SER A 60 5.95 -6.06 -16.61
C SER A 60 6.08 -6.48 -18.08
N THR A 61 6.32 -7.77 -18.33
CA THR A 61 6.27 -8.36 -19.68
C THR A 61 4.90 -8.23 -20.36
N SER A 62 3.84 -7.97 -19.60
CA SER A 62 2.49 -7.69 -20.10
C SER A 62 2.23 -6.19 -20.37
N GLY A 63 3.27 -5.36 -20.29
CA GLY A 63 3.23 -3.93 -20.57
C GLY A 63 2.64 -3.08 -19.44
N LEU A 64 2.54 -3.59 -18.22
CA LEU A 64 2.00 -2.84 -17.08
C LEU A 64 3.09 -2.08 -16.34
N CYS A 65 2.91 -0.77 -16.19
CA CYS A 65 3.83 0.09 -15.44
C CYS A 65 3.51 0.06 -13.94
N HIS A 66 4.43 -0.46 -13.15
CA HIS A 66 4.32 -0.61 -11.70
C HIS A 66 5.20 0.44 -10.99
N PRO A 67 4.64 1.56 -10.49
CA PRO A 67 5.37 2.42 -9.57
C PRO A 67 5.54 1.75 -8.20
N GLN A 68 6.48 2.23 -7.37
CA GLN A 68 6.72 1.67 -6.03
C GLN A 68 5.48 1.63 -5.13
N ALA A 69 4.53 2.54 -5.34
CA ALA A 69 3.27 2.57 -4.60
C ALA A 69 2.29 1.45 -5.00
N SER A 70 2.52 0.75 -6.11
CA SER A 70 1.62 -0.31 -6.57
C SER A 70 1.86 -1.62 -5.80
N GLY A 71 0.79 -2.30 -5.36
CA GLY A 71 0.87 -3.59 -4.64
C GLY A 71 1.45 -4.76 -5.48
N TRP A 72 1.77 -4.52 -6.75
CA TRP A 72 2.39 -5.50 -7.64
C TRP A 72 3.90 -5.26 -7.83
N TYR A 73 4.43 -4.14 -7.33
CA TYR A 73 5.82 -3.72 -7.56
C TYR A 73 6.87 -4.76 -7.16
N ASP A 74 6.72 -5.36 -5.96
CA ASP A 74 7.68 -6.35 -5.45
C ASP A 74 7.51 -7.73 -6.09
N ARG A 75 6.34 -8.02 -6.66
CA ARG A 75 6.08 -9.30 -7.37
C ARG A 75 6.58 -9.29 -8.80
N THR A 76 6.71 -8.11 -9.40
CA THR A 76 7.29 -7.96 -10.73
C THR A 76 8.80 -8.11 -10.66
N GLN A 77 9.27 -9.35 -10.85
CA GLN A 77 10.69 -9.74 -10.85
C GLN A 77 11.33 -9.62 -12.23
N ASN A 78 10.56 -9.88 -13.30
CA ASN A 78 10.98 -9.68 -14.68
C ASN A 78 10.36 -8.38 -15.22
N TYR A 79 11.19 -7.37 -15.47
CA TYR A 79 10.71 -6.06 -15.88
C TYR A 79 11.70 -5.26 -16.73
N THR A 80 11.16 -4.29 -17.46
CA THR A 80 11.92 -3.18 -18.03
C THR A 80 11.88 -1.98 -17.06
N PRO A 81 13.02 -1.43 -16.63
CA PRO A 81 13.06 -0.30 -15.70
C PRO A 81 12.81 1.04 -16.41
N PHE A 82 12.13 1.96 -15.74
CA PHE A 82 11.93 3.35 -16.15
C PHE A 82 12.16 4.30 -14.97
N ASP A 83 12.64 5.50 -15.26
CA ASP A 83 12.92 6.50 -14.22
C ASP A 83 11.65 7.15 -13.66
N THR A 84 10.61 7.29 -14.50
CA THR A 84 9.32 7.84 -14.10
C THR A 84 8.16 7.03 -14.67
N ILE A 85 6.96 7.27 -14.12
CA ILE A 85 5.77 6.60 -14.60
C ILE A 85 5.40 7.08 -16.00
N GLU A 86 5.61 8.37 -16.28
CA GLU A 86 5.39 9.01 -17.57
C GLU A 86 6.29 8.37 -18.65
N ALA A 87 7.58 8.17 -18.37
CA ALA A 87 8.50 7.54 -19.31
C ALA A 87 8.07 6.10 -19.68
N CYS A 88 7.50 5.36 -18.72
CA CYS A 88 6.98 4.02 -18.97
C CYS A 88 5.71 4.05 -19.85
N LEU A 89 4.83 5.04 -19.64
CA LEU A 89 3.62 5.21 -20.45
C LEU A 89 3.94 5.66 -21.87
N ASP A 90 4.92 6.56 -22.04
CA ASP A 90 5.40 7.01 -23.35
C ASP A 90 6.06 5.87 -24.15
N ALA A 91 6.68 4.91 -23.45
CA ALA A 91 7.19 3.68 -24.04
C ALA A 91 6.09 2.64 -24.39
N GLY A 92 4.82 3.02 -24.33
CA GLY A 92 3.67 2.17 -24.67
C GLY A 92 3.18 1.29 -23.52
N GLY A 93 3.65 1.53 -22.30
CA GLY A 93 3.12 0.88 -21.11
C GLY A 93 1.75 1.42 -20.70
N ARG A 94 1.08 0.72 -19.79
CA ARG A 94 -0.22 1.14 -19.24
C ARG A 94 -0.29 0.92 -17.74
N LEU A 95 -1.11 1.73 -17.05
CA LEU A 95 -1.32 1.57 -15.61
C LEU A 95 -2.19 0.34 -15.29
N PRO A 96 -1.98 -0.29 -14.12
CA PRO A 96 -2.92 -1.27 -13.57
C PRO A 96 -4.33 -0.66 -13.40
N LYS A 97 -5.36 -1.50 -13.54
CA LYS A 97 -6.74 -1.06 -13.32
C LYS A 97 -6.90 -0.46 -11.91
N GLY A 98 -7.55 0.70 -11.82
CA GLY A 98 -7.79 1.40 -10.56
C GLY A 98 -6.68 2.33 -10.08
N ILE A 99 -5.57 2.47 -10.83
CA ILE A 99 -4.50 3.44 -10.55
C ILE A 99 -4.52 4.52 -11.64
N SER A 100 -4.44 5.78 -11.22
CA SER A 100 -4.24 6.94 -12.11
C SER A 100 -2.98 7.70 -11.72
N ILE A 101 -2.38 8.43 -12.66
CA ILE A 101 -1.21 9.30 -12.40
C ILE A 101 -1.48 10.30 -11.26
N ASN A 102 -2.70 10.85 -11.19
CA ASN A 102 -3.11 11.79 -10.14
C ASN A 102 -3.19 11.12 -8.77
N SER A 103 -3.50 9.82 -8.73
CA SER A 103 -3.57 9.03 -7.49
C SER A 103 -2.19 8.66 -6.94
N LEU A 104 -1.10 8.82 -7.72
CA LEU A 104 0.26 8.49 -7.27
C LEU A 104 0.86 9.60 -6.38
N GLY A 105 0.35 10.83 -6.46
CA GLY A 105 0.73 11.93 -5.56
C GLY A 105 0.06 11.88 -4.18
N GLU A 106 -1.03 11.12 -4.04
CA GLU A 106 -1.85 11.03 -2.81
C GLU A 106 -1.91 9.61 -2.23
N ALA A 107 -1.05 8.70 -2.70
CA ALA A 107 -0.97 7.34 -2.18
C ALA A 107 -0.41 7.36 -0.74
N LYS A 108 -1.26 7.68 0.23
CA LYS A 108 -1.07 7.39 1.64
C LYS A 108 -1.01 5.87 1.74
N LYS A 109 0.21 5.32 1.69
CA LYS A 109 0.51 3.91 1.94
C LYS A 109 -0.35 3.48 3.14
N PRO A 110 -1.30 2.52 3.01
CA PRO A 110 -1.98 2.01 4.19
C PRO A 110 -0.87 1.56 5.13
N ALA A 111 -0.94 2.00 6.38
CA ALA A 111 0.16 1.89 7.33
C ALA A 111 0.64 0.44 7.35
N HIS A 112 1.75 0.19 6.64
CA HIS A 112 2.35 -1.12 6.60
C HIS A 112 2.76 -1.41 8.04
N ALA A 113 2.44 -2.61 8.52
CA ALA A 113 3.11 -3.15 9.70
C ALA A 113 4.61 -2.90 9.53
N PRO A 114 5.32 -2.51 10.60
CA PRO A 114 6.71 -2.07 10.50
C PRO A 114 7.51 -3.11 9.71
N SER A 115 8.19 -2.64 8.66
CA SER A 115 8.85 -3.46 7.63
C SER A 115 9.89 -4.47 8.18
N GLY A 116 10.20 -4.43 9.48
CA GLY A 116 11.08 -5.40 10.15
C GLY A 116 10.45 -6.77 10.44
N THR A 117 9.12 -6.88 10.56
CA THR A 117 8.45 -8.13 10.99
C THR A 117 8.16 -9.14 9.88
N LEU A 118 8.36 -8.77 8.60
CA LEU A 118 8.17 -9.67 7.45
C LEU A 118 9.47 -10.28 6.92
N SER A 119 10.63 -9.94 7.49
CA SER A 119 11.96 -10.26 6.95
C SER A 119 12.25 -11.75 6.72
N ASN A 120 11.38 -12.67 7.18
CA ASN A 120 11.47 -14.10 6.90
C ASN A 120 10.08 -14.76 6.77
N TYR A 121 9.03 -14.01 6.42
CA TYR A 121 7.70 -14.59 6.25
C TYR A 121 7.70 -15.63 5.12
N ARG A 122 7.15 -16.81 5.41
CA ARG A 122 6.94 -17.88 4.43
C ARG A 122 5.49 -18.32 4.47
N ARG A 123 4.71 -18.00 3.42
CA ARG A 123 3.33 -18.47 3.29
C ARG A 123 3.22 -19.99 3.36
N SER A 124 4.18 -20.70 2.76
CA SER A 124 4.25 -22.16 2.77
C SER A 124 4.41 -22.77 4.17
N ALA A 125 4.82 -21.99 5.18
CA ALA A 125 4.90 -22.46 6.56
C ALA A 125 3.51 -22.70 7.19
N PHE A 126 2.45 -22.21 6.55
CA PHE A 126 1.06 -22.44 6.93
C PHE A 126 0.40 -23.60 6.16
N GLY A 127 1.18 -24.39 5.41
CA GLY A 127 0.70 -25.47 4.56
C GLY A 127 0.68 -25.11 3.08
N HIS A 128 0.07 -26.00 2.27
CA HIS A 128 0.10 -25.93 0.80
C HIS A 128 -1.21 -25.44 0.17
N GLY A 129 -2.14 -24.93 0.97
CA GLY A 129 -3.43 -24.45 0.51
C GLY A 129 -4.53 -24.74 1.52
N TRP A 130 -5.70 -25.09 1.00
CA TRP A 130 -6.85 -25.50 1.79
C TRP A 130 -6.70 -26.95 2.23
N ASP A 131 -6.82 -27.17 3.53
CA ASP A 131 -6.71 -28.50 4.13
C ASP A 131 -8.06 -29.22 4.11
N ASP A 132 -8.03 -30.53 3.90
CA ASP A 132 -9.16 -31.45 4.06
C ASP A 132 -8.90 -32.28 5.33
N ALA A 133 -9.13 -31.66 6.48
CA ALA A 133 -8.72 -32.19 7.77
C ALA A 133 -9.48 -33.47 8.18
N ASN A 134 -10.71 -33.65 7.68
CA ASN A 134 -11.56 -34.81 7.98
C ASN A 134 -11.55 -35.87 6.86
N GLY A 135 -10.91 -35.59 5.71
CA GLY A 135 -10.77 -36.51 4.60
C GLY A 135 -12.09 -36.80 3.87
N ASP A 136 -13.06 -35.88 3.94
CA ASP A 136 -14.38 -36.06 3.36
C ASP A 136 -14.50 -35.53 1.92
N CYS A 137 -13.38 -35.09 1.33
CA CYS A 137 -13.20 -34.43 0.03
C CYS A 137 -13.54 -32.94 -0.02
N ARG A 138 -14.05 -32.33 1.05
CA ARG A 138 -14.29 -30.89 1.12
C ARG A 138 -13.14 -30.23 1.85
N ASP A 139 -12.31 -29.55 1.08
CA ASP A 139 -11.31 -28.69 1.66
C ASP A 139 -11.93 -27.52 2.43
N SER A 140 -11.10 -26.85 3.22
CA SER A 140 -11.51 -25.72 4.05
C SER A 140 -12.18 -24.58 3.26
N ARG A 141 -11.90 -24.46 1.95
CA ARG A 141 -12.61 -23.53 1.07
C ARG A 141 -14.04 -24.00 0.80
N ALA A 142 -14.23 -25.26 0.43
CA ALA A 142 -15.55 -25.83 0.22
C ALA A 142 -16.40 -25.73 1.50
N GLU A 143 -15.81 -26.06 2.65
CA GLU A 143 -16.45 -25.93 3.97
C GLU A 143 -16.83 -24.48 4.28
N ALA A 144 -15.93 -23.51 4.07
CA ALA A 144 -16.24 -22.09 4.25
C ALA A 144 -17.41 -21.64 3.35
N LEU A 145 -17.47 -22.10 2.10
CA LEU A 145 -18.58 -21.80 1.18
C LEU A 145 -19.90 -22.42 1.63
N VAL A 146 -19.90 -23.65 2.13
CA VAL A 146 -21.09 -24.32 2.66
C VAL A 146 -21.59 -23.57 3.90
N ALA A 147 -20.71 -23.29 4.86
CA ALA A 147 -21.06 -22.70 6.14
C ALA A 147 -21.58 -21.26 6.04
N SER A 148 -21.09 -20.48 5.08
CA SER A 148 -21.40 -19.06 4.94
C SER A 148 -22.55 -18.74 3.97
N SER A 149 -23.03 -19.72 3.20
CA SER A 149 -24.12 -19.50 2.26
C SER A 149 -25.43 -19.27 3.02
N THR A 150 -26.14 -18.20 2.66
CA THR A 150 -27.47 -17.86 3.20
C THR A 150 -28.60 -18.71 2.61
N THR A 151 -28.29 -19.54 1.61
CA THR A 151 -29.21 -20.50 0.99
C THR A 151 -28.52 -21.84 0.80
N GLN A 152 -29.29 -22.90 0.52
CA GLN A 152 -28.73 -24.19 0.14
C GLN A 152 -27.76 -24.05 -1.05
N VAL A 153 -26.54 -24.56 -0.89
CA VAL A 153 -25.56 -24.59 -1.97
C VAL A 153 -25.87 -25.71 -2.97
N ARG A 154 -25.41 -25.56 -4.21
CA ARG A 154 -25.35 -26.66 -5.19
C ARG A 154 -23.92 -27.11 -5.36
N PHE A 155 -23.75 -28.42 -5.52
CA PHE A 155 -22.47 -29.04 -5.79
C PHE A 155 -22.34 -29.40 -7.26
N ALA A 156 -21.09 -29.57 -7.71
CA ALA A 156 -20.75 -29.95 -9.07
C ALA A 156 -21.17 -31.39 -9.43
N SER A 157 -21.33 -32.24 -8.40
CA SER A 157 -21.66 -33.66 -8.51
C SER A 157 -22.24 -34.15 -7.19
N ASP A 158 -22.86 -35.32 -7.19
CA ASP A 158 -23.46 -35.93 -5.99
C ASP A 158 -22.45 -36.25 -4.89
N ARG A 159 -21.16 -36.40 -5.24
CA ARG A 159 -20.05 -36.51 -4.25
C ARG A 159 -19.91 -35.29 -3.35
N SER A 160 -20.51 -34.15 -3.74
CA SER A 160 -20.58 -32.96 -2.90
C SER A 160 -19.23 -32.37 -2.45
N CYS A 161 -18.13 -32.61 -3.18
CA CYS A 161 -16.80 -32.07 -2.85
C CYS A 161 -16.62 -30.60 -3.25
N ARG A 162 -17.27 -30.18 -4.35
CA ARG A 162 -17.05 -28.86 -4.96
C ARG A 162 -18.35 -28.08 -5.04
N VAL A 163 -18.42 -26.96 -4.34
CA VAL A 163 -19.52 -26.01 -4.42
C VAL A 163 -19.47 -25.25 -5.75
N VAL A 164 -20.61 -25.11 -6.44
CA VAL A 164 -20.74 -24.36 -7.70
C VAL A 164 -21.55 -23.08 -7.54
N THR A 165 -22.65 -23.13 -6.79
CA THR A 165 -23.55 -21.99 -6.60
C THR A 165 -24.13 -21.97 -5.20
N GLY A 166 -24.56 -20.80 -4.76
CA GLY A 166 -25.15 -20.55 -3.44
C GLY A 166 -25.57 -19.09 -3.35
N ARG A 167 -25.62 -18.56 -2.13
CA ARG A 167 -25.87 -17.13 -1.91
C ARG A 167 -25.00 -16.62 -0.78
N TRP A 168 -23.96 -15.87 -1.13
CA TRP A 168 -23.03 -15.25 -0.19
C TRP A 168 -23.21 -13.75 -0.20
N ILE A 169 -23.08 -13.14 0.97
CA ILE A 169 -23.09 -11.68 1.12
C ILE A 169 -21.67 -11.28 1.50
N SER A 170 -21.03 -10.46 0.67
CA SER A 170 -19.68 -9.98 0.95
C SER A 170 -19.70 -9.08 2.17
N SER A 171 -18.90 -9.41 3.19
CA SER A 171 -18.74 -8.57 4.39
C SER A 171 -18.05 -7.23 4.08
N PHE A 172 -17.37 -7.12 2.93
CA PHE A 172 -16.64 -5.91 2.55
C PHE A 172 -17.50 -4.92 1.76
N THR A 173 -18.38 -5.41 0.90
CA THR A 173 -19.14 -4.57 -0.04
C THR A 173 -20.65 -4.63 0.18
N GLY A 174 -21.15 -5.65 0.89
CA GLY A 174 -22.57 -5.97 0.99
C GLY A 174 -23.17 -6.61 -0.26
N ASN A 175 -22.37 -6.82 -1.32
CA ASN A 175 -22.86 -7.42 -2.56
C ASN A 175 -23.25 -8.88 -2.36
N VAL A 176 -24.26 -9.30 -3.13
CA VAL A 176 -24.65 -10.71 -3.22
C VAL A 176 -23.85 -11.38 -4.34
N ILE A 177 -23.20 -12.49 -4.01
CA ILE A 177 -22.47 -13.33 -4.95
C ILE A 177 -23.15 -14.69 -5.02
N GLN A 178 -23.33 -15.23 -6.23
CA GLN A 178 -24.06 -16.49 -6.45
C GLN A 178 -23.24 -17.61 -7.06
N ASN A 179 -22.20 -17.28 -7.83
CA ASN A 179 -21.29 -18.29 -8.39
C ASN A 179 -20.07 -18.43 -7.49
N ALA A 180 -19.73 -19.66 -7.13
CA ALA A 180 -18.56 -19.94 -6.29
C ALA A 180 -17.22 -19.61 -7.00
N SER A 181 -17.23 -19.52 -8.33
CA SER A 181 -16.06 -19.11 -9.14
C SER A 181 -15.70 -17.63 -8.97
N ASP A 182 -16.68 -16.81 -8.57
CA ASP A 182 -16.51 -15.36 -8.39
C ASP A 182 -16.06 -15.02 -6.96
N ILE A 183 -15.81 -16.05 -6.15
CA ILE A 183 -15.47 -15.94 -4.72
C ILE A 183 -14.04 -16.43 -4.49
N ASP A 184 -13.26 -15.66 -3.75
CA ASP A 184 -12.07 -16.13 -3.06
C ASP A 184 -12.38 -16.30 -1.56
N ILE A 185 -11.57 -17.10 -0.87
CA ILE A 185 -11.60 -17.17 0.60
C ILE A 185 -10.43 -16.37 1.10
N ASP A 186 -10.72 -15.38 1.94
CA ASP A 186 -9.72 -14.51 2.56
C ASP A 186 -9.59 -14.81 4.06
N HIS A 187 -8.41 -14.52 4.60
CA HIS A 187 -8.11 -14.70 6.01
C HIS A 187 -8.48 -13.45 6.80
N LEU A 188 -9.44 -13.56 7.73
CA LEU A 188 -9.83 -12.44 8.61
C LEU A 188 -8.62 -11.87 9.36
N VAL A 189 -7.78 -12.74 9.90
CA VAL A 189 -6.45 -12.41 10.43
C VAL A 189 -5.41 -12.86 9.39
N PRO A 190 -4.76 -11.91 8.68
CA PRO A 190 -3.81 -12.25 7.64
C PRO A 190 -2.64 -13.10 8.13
N LEU A 191 -2.26 -14.13 7.36
CA LEU A 191 -1.16 -15.04 7.71
C LEU A 191 0.18 -14.32 7.88
N ALA A 192 0.46 -13.31 7.04
CA ALA A 192 1.68 -12.50 7.15
C ALA A 192 1.67 -11.61 8.40
N TRP A 193 0.49 -11.13 8.80
CA TRP A 193 0.34 -10.34 10.01
C TRP A 193 0.49 -11.19 11.27
N SER A 194 -0.04 -12.41 11.28
CA SER A 194 0.13 -13.34 12.40
C SER A 194 1.58 -13.79 12.54
N TRP A 195 2.33 -13.92 11.43
CA TRP A 195 3.76 -14.25 11.44
C TRP A 195 4.58 -13.31 12.32
N GLY A 196 4.49 -12.01 12.06
CA GLY A 196 5.18 -10.98 12.84
C GLY A 196 4.69 -10.84 14.28
N ARG A 197 3.69 -11.61 14.70
CA ARG A 197 3.05 -11.59 16.01
C ARG A 197 3.13 -12.93 16.73
N GLY A 198 4.10 -13.76 16.35
CA GLY A 198 4.44 -15.01 17.05
C GLY A 198 4.05 -16.27 16.28
N ALA A 199 3.33 -16.19 15.16
CA ALA A 199 3.08 -17.39 14.35
C ALA A 199 4.36 -17.94 13.68
N SER A 200 5.42 -17.14 13.61
CA SER A 200 6.76 -17.60 13.22
C SER A 200 7.30 -18.70 14.13
N GLU A 201 6.93 -18.68 15.42
CA GLU A 201 7.40 -19.61 16.45
C GLU A 201 6.44 -20.79 16.69
N TRP A 202 5.29 -20.81 16.03
CA TRP A 202 4.34 -21.91 16.13
C TRP A 202 4.85 -23.17 15.44
N THR A 203 4.39 -24.33 15.92
CA THR A 203 4.54 -25.59 15.20
C THR A 203 3.84 -25.53 13.84
N ASP A 204 4.32 -26.31 12.87
CA ASP A 204 3.71 -26.39 11.53
C ASP A 204 2.23 -26.76 11.61
N GLU A 205 1.88 -27.72 12.47
CA GLU A 205 0.50 -28.14 12.70
C GLU A 205 -0.39 -27.00 13.22
N LYS A 206 0.12 -26.17 14.13
CA LYS A 206 -0.63 -25.02 14.64
C LYS A 206 -0.80 -23.94 13.56
N ARG A 207 0.20 -23.69 12.72
CA ARG A 207 0.07 -22.79 11.57
C ARG A 207 -0.94 -23.31 10.55
N LEU A 208 -0.89 -24.60 10.21
CA LEU A 208 -1.84 -25.24 9.32
C LEU A 208 -3.28 -25.10 9.83
N ARG A 209 -3.52 -25.43 11.12
CA ARG A 209 -4.83 -25.25 11.74
C ARG A 209 -5.29 -23.80 11.72
N PHE A 210 -4.43 -22.84 12.06
CA PHE A 210 -4.77 -21.42 12.03
C PHE A 210 -5.15 -20.92 10.61
N ALA A 211 -4.45 -21.40 9.58
CA ALA A 211 -4.73 -21.02 8.20
C ALA A 211 -6.01 -21.65 7.64
N ASN A 212 -6.50 -22.71 8.26
CA ASN A 212 -7.69 -23.45 7.83
C ASN A 212 -8.84 -23.38 8.84
N ASP A 213 -8.69 -22.57 9.91
CA ASP A 213 -9.72 -22.40 10.92
C ASP A 213 -10.94 -21.70 10.30
N PRO A 214 -12.14 -22.31 10.33
CA PRO A 214 -13.35 -21.72 9.74
C PRO A 214 -13.66 -20.31 10.23
N VAL A 215 -13.32 -19.96 11.48
CA VAL A 215 -13.57 -18.60 12.01
C VAL A 215 -12.64 -17.54 11.41
N ASN A 216 -11.55 -17.99 10.79
CA ASN A 216 -10.57 -17.15 10.13
C ASN A 216 -10.81 -17.07 8.61
N LEU A 217 -11.83 -17.75 8.06
CA LEU A 217 -12.08 -17.84 6.62
C LEU A 217 -13.34 -17.07 6.21
N LEU A 218 -13.18 -16.12 5.29
CA LEU A 218 -14.28 -15.28 4.80
C LEU A 218 -14.43 -15.38 3.27
N PRO A 219 -15.62 -15.69 2.75
CA PRO A 219 -15.89 -15.57 1.32
C PRO A 219 -15.96 -14.10 0.91
N VAL A 220 -15.19 -13.75 -0.11
CA VAL A 220 -15.07 -12.39 -0.65
C VAL A 220 -15.09 -12.42 -2.18
N GLU A 221 -15.39 -11.31 -2.84
CA GLU A 221 -15.26 -11.20 -4.29
C GLU A 221 -13.82 -11.47 -4.73
N ALA A 222 -13.64 -12.39 -5.67
CA ALA A 222 -12.33 -12.69 -6.23
C ALA A 222 -11.71 -11.46 -6.91
N SER A 223 -12.52 -10.61 -7.54
CA SER A 223 -12.06 -9.36 -8.16
C SER A 223 -11.48 -8.39 -7.13
N LEU A 224 -12.14 -8.24 -5.98
CA LEU A 224 -11.70 -7.36 -4.90
C LEU A 224 -10.44 -7.92 -4.24
N ASN A 225 -10.46 -9.18 -3.84
CA ASN A 225 -9.36 -9.84 -3.14
C ASN A 225 -8.06 -9.78 -3.95
N ARG A 226 -8.13 -10.11 -5.25
CA ARG A 226 -6.96 -10.12 -6.14
C ARG A 226 -6.49 -8.73 -6.55
N SER A 227 -7.32 -7.69 -6.36
CA SER A 227 -6.96 -6.30 -6.67
C SER A 227 -6.29 -5.56 -5.51
N THR A 228 -6.61 -5.92 -4.26
CA THR A 228 -6.26 -5.12 -3.07
C THR A 228 -5.41 -5.90 -2.06
N ILE A 229 -5.62 -7.22 -1.95
CA ILE A 229 -4.99 -8.04 -0.93
C ILE A 229 -3.93 -8.87 -1.63
N THR A 230 -2.76 -8.27 -1.83
CA THR A 230 -1.57 -9.07 -2.04
C THR A 230 -0.54 -8.76 -0.98
N ILE A 231 -0.57 -9.63 0.02
CA ILE A 231 0.40 -9.80 1.09
C ILE A 231 1.40 -10.89 0.67
#